data_AF-A0AAD7NSM5-F1
#
_entry.id   AF-A0AAD7NSM5-F1
#
_cell.length_a   1.000
_cell.length_b   1.000
_cell.length_c   1.000
_cell.angle_alpha   90.00
_cell.angle_beta   90.00
_cell.angle_gamma   90.00
#
_symmetry.space_group_name_H-M   'P 1'
#
loop_
_entity.id
_entity.type
_entity.pdbx_description
1 polymer ?
#
loop_
_entity_poly.entity_id
_entity_poly.type
_entity_poly.pdbx_seq_one_letter_code
_entity_poly.pdbx_strand_id
1 'polypeptide(L)'
;AHIAYPSTPNFQNFKADYVHALDRRPEDEDAESSDVFASRKRPPTRATFVGTVKLHGTNATIVFNDGDKHHPQIQSRSWILTDTKKDNCGTYALLSKAPLASLVDQILAIHGDTTFREVFIAGEVAGKGVQKGVAITALERFFAIFNIRIDGRWVDMRQYKTCGLPDHRIYNVAQYKAFEVDIDFRQPTAEVHERMNQYTTEVYDKCPFSATFVDGRGQPISGRGEGIVWTMVRSPFMDEDEDREFDDTFLCNFKTKGEQFSATANAPKEPKVLNPVLADAVVQFVDYALAERRLEQGIEYLEGEQAREGKPIAGFNIKLTGAFMKWVTEDTIKEERNEMERLGVPEKDAK
;
A
#
# COMPACT_ATOMS: atom_id res chain seq x y z
N ALA A 1 9.33 -19.90 3.19
CA ALA A 1 10.02 -18.70 3.71
C ALA A 1 9.06 -17.50 3.60
N HIS A 2 9.24 -16.44 4.39
CA HIS A 2 8.40 -15.23 4.28
C HIS A 2 8.64 -14.59 2.90
N ILE A 3 7.57 -14.09 2.29
CA ILE A 3 7.59 -13.40 1.00
C ILE A 3 6.97 -12.02 1.20
N ALA A 4 7.81 -10.99 1.14
CA ALA A 4 7.37 -9.62 1.41
C ALA A 4 6.51 -9.06 0.27
N TYR A 5 5.43 -8.36 0.63
CA TYR A 5 4.69 -7.52 -0.31
C TYR A 5 5.44 -6.19 -0.54
N PRO A 6 5.63 -5.74 -1.80
CA PRO A 6 6.33 -4.49 -2.11
C PRO A 6 5.70 -3.28 -1.40
N SER A 7 6.52 -2.28 -1.03
CA SER A 7 5.97 -1.04 -0.48
C SER A 7 5.35 -0.17 -1.56
N THR A 8 4.18 0.39 -1.26
CA THR A 8 3.50 1.37 -2.13
C THR A 8 3.91 2.81 -1.73
N PRO A 9 4.70 3.52 -2.56
CA PRO A 9 5.11 4.91 -2.31
C PRO A 9 3.95 5.90 -2.49
N ASN A 10 4.12 7.14 -2.01
CA ASN A 10 3.26 8.26 -2.42
C ASN A 10 3.55 8.67 -3.89
N PHE A 11 2.67 9.47 -4.49
CA PHE A 11 2.80 9.85 -5.89
C PHE A 11 4.09 10.61 -6.23
N GLN A 12 4.59 11.47 -5.35
CA GLN A 12 5.81 12.25 -5.64
C GLN A 12 7.04 11.35 -5.62
N ASN A 13 7.17 10.48 -4.62
CA ASN A 13 8.28 9.52 -4.53
C ASN A 13 8.24 8.56 -5.72
N PHE A 14 7.05 8.02 -6.03
CA PHE A 14 6.83 7.20 -7.20
C PHE A 14 7.26 7.91 -8.50
N LYS A 15 6.83 9.16 -8.70
CA LYS A 15 7.14 9.93 -9.91
C LYS A 15 8.65 10.13 -10.06
N ALA A 16 9.35 10.49 -8.98
CA ALA A 16 10.80 10.66 -9.00
C ALA A 16 11.50 9.37 -9.44
N ASP A 17 11.14 8.25 -8.81
CA ASP A 17 11.69 6.92 -9.13
C ASP A 17 11.34 6.51 -10.58
N TYR A 18 10.12 6.78 -11.03
CA TYR A 18 9.65 6.44 -12.38
C TYR A 18 10.38 7.24 -13.46
N VAL A 19 10.56 8.55 -13.26
CA VAL A 19 11.31 9.41 -14.19
C VAL A 19 12.78 9.01 -14.23
N HIS A 20 13.38 8.68 -13.08
CA HIS A 20 14.72 8.14 -13.04
C HIS A 20 14.82 6.83 -13.85
N ALA A 21 13.86 5.91 -13.70
CA ALA A 21 13.80 4.68 -14.48
C ALA A 21 13.58 4.91 -15.98
N LEU A 22 12.85 5.96 -16.38
CA LEU A 22 12.64 6.33 -17.78
C LEU A 22 13.92 6.78 -18.47
N ASP A 23 14.84 7.40 -17.73
CA ASP A 23 16.05 8.03 -18.27
C ASP A 23 17.30 7.12 -18.16
N ARG A 24 17.21 5.98 -17.46
CA ARG A 24 18.29 4.98 -17.37
C ARG A 24 18.70 4.47 -18.75
N ARG A 25 20.01 4.37 -19.02
CA ARG A 25 20.54 3.72 -20.23
C ARG A 25 20.78 2.23 -19.98
N PRO A 26 20.66 1.37 -21.01
CA PRO A 26 20.95 -0.05 -20.89
C PRO A 26 22.38 -0.36 -20.39
N GLU A 27 23.29 0.61 -20.50
CA GLU A 27 24.70 0.48 -20.12
C GLU A 27 24.95 0.77 -18.63
N ASP A 28 23.96 1.28 -17.89
CA ASP A 28 24.07 1.66 -16.47
C ASP A 28 23.81 0.44 -15.53
N GLU A 29 24.11 -0.80 -15.96
CA GLU A 29 23.71 -2.07 -15.33
C GLU A 29 24.34 -2.40 -13.96
N ASP A 30 25.30 -1.62 -13.48
CA ASP A 30 25.98 -1.88 -12.20
C ASP A 30 25.55 -0.89 -11.11
N ALA A 31 24.38 -1.13 -10.52
CA ALA A 31 24.11 -0.67 -9.16
C ALA A 31 23.09 -1.58 -8.48
N GLU A 32 23.47 -2.11 -7.32
CA GLU A 32 22.54 -2.51 -6.24
C GLU A 32 21.76 -1.25 -5.81
N SER A 33 20.82 -0.85 -6.65
CA SER A 33 19.91 0.25 -6.38
C SER A 33 18.73 -0.33 -5.61
N SER A 34 18.35 0.31 -4.50
CA SER A 34 17.07 0.07 -3.81
C SER A 34 15.86 0.53 -4.65
N ASP A 35 16.01 0.48 -5.99
CA ASP A 35 15.12 1.05 -6.98
C ASP A 35 13.78 0.35 -6.89
N VAL A 36 12.73 1.14 -6.75
CA VAL A 36 11.36 0.65 -6.89
C VAL A 36 11.22 -0.03 -8.24
N PHE A 37 11.95 0.38 -9.29
CA PHE A 37 11.93 -0.27 -10.59
C PHE A 37 13.18 -1.14 -10.83
N ALA A 38 13.26 -2.29 -10.15
CA ALA A 38 14.28 -3.31 -10.41
C ALA A 38 14.11 -4.04 -11.77
N SER A 39 13.13 -3.64 -12.58
CA SER A 39 12.98 -4.11 -13.95
C SER A 39 14.18 -3.65 -14.79
N ARG A 40 14.67 -4.55 -15.63
CA ARG A 40 15.65 -4.24 -16.68
C ARG A 40 15.02 -3.50 -17.87
N LYS A 41 13.70 -3.43 -17.93
CA LYS A 41 12.97 -2.76 -19.03
C LYS A 41 12.69 -1.32 -18.66
N ARG A 42 12.78 -0.44 -19.65
CA ARG A 42 12.37 0.96 -19.48
C ARG A 42 10.85 1.01 -19.38
N PRO A 43 10.30 1.71 -18.38
CA PRO A 43 8.85 1.87 -18.31
C PRO A 43 8.34 2.76 -19.47
N PRO A 44 7.05 2.71 -19.79
CA PRO A 44 6.46 3.52 -20.86
C PRO A 44 6.43 5.00 -20.49
N THR A 45 6.58 5.89 -21.48
CA THR A 45 6.57 7.35 -21.24
C THR A 45 5.20 7.86 -20.79
N ARG A 46 4.14 7.20 -21.27
CA ARG A 46 2.76 7.41 -20.87
C ARG A 46 2.14 6.10 -20.39
N ALA A 47 1.41 6.14 -19.29
CA ALA A 47 0.79 4.96 -18.70
C ALA A 47 -0.60 5.25 -18.13
N THR A 48 -1.46 4.22 -18.15
CA THR A 48 -2.78 4.25 -17.52
C THR A 48 -2.69 3.60 -16.14
N PHE A 49 -3.26 4.27 -15.14
CA PHE A 49 -3.35 3.77 -13.77
C PHE A 49 -4.80 3.64 -13.34
N VAL A 50 -5.11 2.49 -12.75
CA VAL A 50 -6.43 2.22 -12.17
C VAL A 50 -6.34 2.39 -10.66
N GLY A 51 -7.18 3.28 -10.13
CA GLY A 51 -7.30 3.58 -8.72
C GLY A 51 -8.35 2.69 -8.04
N THR A 52 -7.98 2.00 -6.97
CA THR A 52 -8.92 1.28 -6.08
C THR A 52 -8.87 1.86 -4.67
N VAL A 53 -9.93 1.66 -3.89
CA VAL A 53 -10.01 2.17 -2.52
C VAL A 53 -8.86 1.63 -1.68
N LYS A 54 -8.06 2.53 -1.09
CA LYS A 54 -7.14 2.19 -0.05
C LYS A 54 -7.91 1.97 1.25
N LEU A 55 -7.90 0.74 1.74
CA LEU A 55 -8.49 0.39 3.02
C LEU A 55 -7.48 0.61 4.15
N HIS A 56 -7.97 1.11 5.28
CA HIS A 56 -7.16 1.33 6.47
C HIS A 56 -7.27 0.12 7.40
N GLY A 57 -6.28 -0.76 7.35
CA GLY A 57 -6.23 -1.97 8.16
C GLY A 57 -4.79 -2.40 8.42
N THR A 58 -4.56 -3.71 8.30
CA THR A 58 -3.22 -4.31 8.33
C THR A 58 -3.04 -5.22 7.12
N ASN A 59 -1.85 -5.21 6.53
CA ASN A 59 -1.54 -6.05 5.38
C ASN A 59 -1.55 -7.53 5.77
N ALA A 60 -2.17 -8.34 4.92
CA ALA A 60 -2.07 -9.78 4.97
C ALA A 60 -1.85 -10.36 3.57
N THR A 61 -1.10 -11.46 3.51
CA THR A 61 -0.81 -12.17 2.27
C THR A 61 -1.06 -13.66 2.45
N ILE A 62 -1.67 -14.29 1.44
CA ILE A 62 -1.88 -15.73 1.37
C ILE A 62 -1.05 -16.25 0.20
N VAL A 63 -0.15 -17.19 0.45
CA VAL A 63 0.74 -17.75 -0.57
C VAL A 63 0.53 -19.25 -0.69
N PHE A 64 0.28 -19.70 -1.91
CA PHE A 64 0.24 -21.10 -2.31
C PHE A 64 1.44 -21.38 -3.19
N ASN A 65 2.14 -22.48 -2.96
CA ASN A 65 3.33 -22.86 -3.72
C ASN A 65 3.23 -24.31 -4.18
N ASP A 66 4.08 -24.68 -5.14
CA ASP A 66 4.30 -26.07 -5.58
C ASP A 66 3.01 -26.75 -6.08
N GLY A 67 2.06 -25.97 -6.60
CA GLY A 67 0.75 -26.44 -7.03
C GLY A 67 -0.20 -26.85 -5.90
N ASP A 68 0.18 -26.65 -4.63
CA ASP A 68 -0.64 -27.01 -3.47
C ASP A 68 -1.58 -25.86 -3.07
N LYS A 69 -2.86 -26.03 -3.40
CA LYS A 69 -3.93 -25.09 -3.03
C LYS A 69 -4.54 -25.35 -1.64
N HIS A 70 -4.14 -26.40 -0.93
CA HIS A 70 -4.76 -26.82 0.33
C HIS A 70 -3.97 -26.39 1.57
N HIS A 71 -2.67 -26.11 1.43
CA HIS A 71 -1.81 -25.70 2.55
C HIS A 71 -1.20 -24.29 2.33
N PRO A 72 -2.01 -23.22 2.39
CA PRO A 72 -1.50 -21.86 2.23
C PRO A 72 -0.58 -21.43 3.37
N GLN A 73 0.44 -20.65 3.03
CA GLN A 73 1.20 -19.84 3.99
C GLN A 73 0.50 -18.49 4.17
N ILE A 74 -0.05 -18.23 5.36
CA ILE A 74 -0.66 -16.95 5.72
C ILE A 74 0.41 -16.06 6.38
N GLN A 75 0.49 -14.80 5.97
CA GLN A 75 1.56 -13.89 6.37
C GLN A 75 1.00 -12.51 6.68
N SER A 76 1.59 -11.83 7.66
CA SER A 76 1.51 -10.38 7.77
C SER A 76 2.55 -9.73 6.83
N ARG A 77 2.66 -8.41 6.89
CA ARG A 77 3.70 -7.66 6.19
C ARG A 77 5.12 -8.15 6.49
N SER A 78 5.41 -8.55 7.73
CA SER A 78 6.77 -8.81 8.21
C SER A 78 7.03 -10.24 8.71
N TRP A 79 6.02 -11.10 8.85
CA TRP A 79 6.24 -12.50 9.26
C TRP A 79 5.14 -13.49 8.81
N ILE A 80 5.46 -14.78 8.91
CA ILE A 80 4.51 -15.87 8.69
C ILE A 80 3.67 -16.10 9.95
N LEU A 81 2.35 -16.12 9.80
CA LEU A 81 1.40 -16.38 10.88
C LEU A 81 1.12 -17.89 10.96
N THR A 82 1.39 -18.50 12.10
CA THR A 82 1.27 -19.97 12.30
C THR A 82 0.14 -20.38 13.21
N ASP A 83 -0.32 -19.49 14.10
CA ASP A 83 -1.36 -19.77 15.07
C ASP A 83 -2.02 -18.47 15.59
N THR A 84 -3.04 -18.61 16.42
CA THR A 84 -3.78 -17.49 17.02
C THR A 84 -3.10 -16.84 18.23
N LYS A 85 -1.99 -17.40 18.75
CA LYS A 85 -1.24 -16.81 19.87
C LYS A 85 -0.33 -15.67 19.40
N LYS A 86 0.18 -15.76 18.19
CA LYS A 86 1.01 -14.74 17.51
C LYS A 86 0.29 -14.14 16.31
N ASP A 87 -1.01 -13.88 16.48
CA ASP A 87 -1.86 -13.34 15.43
C ASP A 87 -1.55 -11.84 15.21
N ASN A 88 -1.76 -11.37 13.99
CA ASN A 88 -1.70 -9.95 13.63
C ASN A 88 -3.14 -9.43 13.47
N CYS A 89 -3.68 -8.77 14.49
CA CYS A 89 -5.03 -8.20 14.46
C CYS A 89 -6.15 -9.21 14.08
N GLY A 90 -5.99 -10.50 14.40
CA GLY A 90 -6.98 -11.54 14.08
C GLY A 90 -6.94 -12.05 12.63
N THR A 91 -5.86 -11.76 11.89
CA THR A 91 -5.63 -12.20 10.52
C THR A 91 -5.63 -13.72 10.40
N TYR A 92 -4.84 -14.42 11.22
CA TYR A 92 -4.75 -15.87 11.16
C TYR A 92 -6.09 -16.50 11.54
N ALA A 93 -6.73 -16.01 12.61
CA ALA A 93 -8.03 -16.49 13.05
C ALA A 93 -9.14 -16.34 11.99
N LEU A 94 -9.08 -15.29 11.16
CA LEU A 94 -10.01 -15.07 10.05
C LEU A 94 -9.73 -16.02 8.88
N LEU A 95 -8.50 -16.03 8.39
CA LEU A 95 -8.15 -16.67 7.12
C LEU A 95 -8.00 -18.20 7.24
N SER A 96 -7.50 -18.72 8.37
CA SER A 96 -7.32 -20.17 8.58
C SER A 96 -8.62 -20.98 8.57
N LYS A 97 -9.78 -20.32 8.71
CA LYS A 97 -11.11 -20.96 8.70
C LYS A 97 -11.82 -20.86 7.35
N ALA A 98 -11.28 -20.08 6.42
CA ALA A 98 -11.89 -19.87 5.12
C ALA A 98 -11.48 -21.00 4.14
N PRO A 99 -12.34 -21.37 3.17
CA PRO A 99 -12.02 -22.35 2.14
C PRO A 99 -11.11 -21.73 1.07
N LEU A 100 -9.88 -21.38 1.45
CA LEU A 100 -8.96 -20.60 0.60
C LEU A 100 -8.57 -21.34 -0.70
N ALA A 101 -8.64 -22.66 -0.74
CA ALA A 101 -8.47 -23.45 -1.97
C ALA A 101 -9.47 -23.05 -3.07
N SER A 102 -10.71 -22.72 -2.70
CA SER A 102 -11.74 -22.27 -3.64
C SER A 102 -11.42 -20.90 -4.23
N LEU A 103 -10.65 -20.08 -3.52
CA LEU A 103 -10.18 -18.80 -4.06
C LEU A 103 -9.10 -19.02 -5.14
N VAL A 104 -8.21 -19.98 -4.94
CA VAL A 104 -7.23 -20.40 -5.97
C VAL A 104 -7.96 -20.93 -7.20
N ASP A 105 -8.99 -21.76 -7.02
CA ASP A 105 -9.78 -22.29 -8.14
C ASP A 105 -10.44 -21.17 -8.97
N GLN A 106 -10.99 -20.13 -8.32
CA GLN A 106 -11.54 -18.96 -9.02
C GLN A 106 -10.46 -18.20 -9.80
N ILE A 107 -9.28 -18.00 -9.21
CA ILE A 107 -8.16 -17.30 -9.83
C ILE A 107 -7.67 -18.05 -11.07
N LEU A 108 -7.43 -19.35 -10.93
CA LEU A 108 -6.94 -20.21 -12.00
C LEU A 108 -7.94 -20.34 -13.15
N ALA A 109 -9.24 -20.41 -12.85
CA ALA A 109 -10.29 -20.40 -13.87
C ALA A 109 -10.27 -19.15 -14.75
N ILE A 110 -10.00 -17.97 -14.16
CA ILE A 110 -9.84 -16.72 -14.91
C ILE A 110 -8.51 -16.69 -15.65
N HIS A 111 -7.45 -17.19 -15.02
CA HIS A 111 -6.11 -17.23 -15.61
C HIS A 111 -6.04 -18.12 -16.87
N GLY A 112 -6.85 -19.18 -16.92
CA GLY A 112 -6.89 -20.14 -18.02
C GLY A 112 -5.87 -21.29 -17.89
N ASP A 113 -5.27 -21.46 -16.71
CA ASP A 113 -4.39 -22.59 -16.38
C ASP A 113 -4.92 -23.29 -15.13
N THR A 114 -4.74 -24.61 -15.06
CA THR A 114 -5.08 -25.44 -13.89
C THR A 114 -3.88 -25.73 -12.99
N THR A 115 -2.68 -25.39 -13.45
CA THR A 115 -1.42 -25.58 -12.75
C THR A 115 -0.80 -24.24 -12.39
N PHE A 116 -0.01 -24.21 -11.32
CA PHE A 116 0.73 -23.04 -10.88
C PHE A 116 1.94 -23.47 -10.06
N ARG A 117 3.01 -22.67 -10.09
CA ARG A 117 4.10 -22.75 -9.12
C ARG A 117 3.84 -21.90 -7.90
N GLU A 118 3.23 -20.73 -8.08
CA GLU A 118 2.89 -19.79 -7.03
C GLU A 118 1.56 -19.08 -7.31
N VAL A 119 0.69 -19.01 -6.31
CA VAL A 119 -0.40 -18.03 -6.25
C VAL A 119 -0.23 -17.19 -4.99
N PHE A 120 0.03 -15.90 -5.18
CA PHE A 120 0.26 -14.93 -4.14
C PHE A 120 -0.91 -13.94 -4.11
N ILE A 121 -1.67 -13.93 -3.02
CA ILE A 121 -2.87 -13.10 -2.85
C ILE A 121 -2.59 -12.08 -1.77
N ALA A 122 -2.46 -10.82 -2.16
CA ALA A 122 -2.27 -9.69 -1.24
C ALA A 122 -3.61 -9.04 -0.93
N GLY A 123 -3.82 -8.70 0.34
CA GLY A 123 -5.01 -7.99 0.76
C GLY A 123 -4.83 -7.27 2.09
N GLU A 124 -5.91 -6.62 2.50
CA GLU A 124 -6.00 -5.87 3.73
C GLU A 124 -6.96 -6.58 4.68
N VAL A 125 -6.50 -6.93 5.88
CA VAL A 125 -7.41 -7.26 6.98
C VAL A 125 -7.86 -5.95 7.61
N ALA A 126 -9.16 -5.71 7.63
CA ALA A 126 -9.73 -4.48 8.15
C ALA A 126 -11.07 -4.74 8.85
N GLY A 127 -11.66 -3.70 9.42
CA GLY A 127 -12.90 -3.79 10.19
C GLY A 127 -12.70 -3.53 11.69
N LYS A 128 -13.72 -3.91 12.46
CA LYS A 128 -13.80 -3.69 13.90
C LYS A 128 -12.57 -4.20 14.64
N GLY A 129 -11.93 -3.30 15.38
CA GLY A 129 -10.78 -3.60 16.22
C GLY A 129 -9.49 -3.89 15.45
N VAL A 130 -9.37 -3.47 14.20
CA VAL A 130 -8.11 -3.49 13.45
C VAL A 130 -7.47 -2.11 13.44
N GLN A 131 -8.16 -1.10 12.92
CA GLN A 131 -7.75 0.31 12.91
C GLN A 131 -8.91 1.21 13.33
N LYS A 132 -8.67 2.52 13.43
CA LYS A 132 -9.66 3.53 13.86
C LYS A 132 -9.85 4.62 12.80
N GLY A 133 -10.88 5.46 12.96
CA GLY A 133 -11.03 6.71 12.18
C GLY A 133 -11.59 6.58 10.75
N VAL A 134 -12.01 5.38 10.32
CA VAL A 134 -12.62 5.14 8.99
C VAL A 134 -13.95 4.39 9.09
N ALA A 135 -14.80 4.54 8.07
CA ALA A 135 -16.14 3.94 8.04
C ALA A 135 -16.13 2.40 8.11
N ILE A 136 -15.11 1.77 7.53
CA ILE A 136 -14.97 0.30 7.53
C ILE A 136 -14.84 -0.27 8.95
N THR A 137 -14.54 0.54 9.98
CA THR A 137 -14.53 0.10 11.39
C THR A 137 -15.90 -0.34 11.91
N ALA A 138 -16.99 0.06 11.23
CA ALA A 138 -18.34 -0.41 11.53
C ALA A 138 -18.61 -1.84 11.03
N LEU A 139 -17.75 -2.39 10.17
CA LEU A 139 -17.86 -3.75 9.65
C LEU A 139 -17.19 -4.74 10.59
N GLU A 140 -17.75 -5.95 10.68
CA GLU A 140 -17.03 -7.08 11.27
C GLU A 140 -15.76 -7.36 10.48
N ARG A 141 -14.73 -7.88 11.18
CA ARG A 141 -13.40 -8.09 10.59
C ARG A 141 -13.48 -8.90 9.29
N PHE A 142 -12.85 -8.39 8.25
CA PHE A 142 -12.85 -8.94 6.90
C PHE A 142 -11.46 -8.87 6.28
N PHE A 143 -11.27 -9.59 5.18
CA PHE A 143 -10.08 -9.52 4.33
C PHE A 143 -10.51 -9.03 2.95
N ALA A 144 -9.83 -8.03 2.40
CA ALA A 144 -10.12 -7.52 1.06
C ALA A 144 -8.87 -7.66 0.18
N ILE A 145 -8.97 -8.50 -0.85
CA ILE A 145 -7.94 -8.72 -1.85
C ILE A 145 -7.74 -7.42 -2.62
N PHE A 146 -6.48 -7.01 -2.80
CA PHE A 146 -6.13 -5.84 -3.60
C PHE A 146 -5.12 -6.12 -4.71
N ASN A 147 -4.34 -7.21 -4.64
CA ASN A 147 -3.43 -7.62 -5.71
C ASN A 147 -3.27 -9.14 -5.72
N ILE A 148 -3.05 -9.70 -6.91
CA ILE A 148 -2.76 -11.12 -7.12
C ILE A 148 -1.50 -11.22 -7.98
N ARG A 149 -0.62 -12.16 -7.64
CA ARG A 149 0.55 -12.53 -8.43
C ARG A 149 0.52 -14.04 -8.68
N ILE A 150 0.69 -14.44 -9.94
CA ILE A 150 0.70 -15.84 -10.37
C ILE A 150 2.05 -16.09 -11.02
N ASP A 151 2.79 -17.10 -10.53
CA ASP A 151 4.07 -17.52 -11.09
C ASP A 151 5.09 -16.39 -11.31
N GLY A 152 5.09 -15.40 -10.42
CA GLY A 152 5.98 -14.24 -10.48
C GLY A 152 5.42 -13.01 -11.20
N ARG A 153 4.21 -13.07 -11.77
CA ARG A 153 3.59 -11.97 -12.53
C ARG A 153 2.35 -11.40 -11.86
N TRP A 154 2.30 -10.10 -11.65
CA TRP A 154 1.15 -9.37 -11.13
C TRP A 154 0.05 -9.28 -12.19
N VAL A 155 -1.18 -9.60 -11.81
CA VAL A 155 -2.31 -9.60 -12.74
C VAL A 155 -3.10 -8.30 -12.69
N ASP A 156 -3.78 -7.95 -13.79
CA ASP A 156 -4.73 -6.86 -13.82
C ASP A 156 -5.98 -7.22 -13.00
N MET A 157 -6.09 -6.63 -11.81
CA MET A 157 -7.17 -6.91 -10.87
C MET A 157 -8.57 -6.63 -11.41
N ARG A 158 -8.72 -5.84 -12.49
CA ARG A 158 -10.02 -5.65 -13.17
C ARG A 158 -10.57 -6.97 -13.72
N GLN A 159 -9.70 -7.86 -14.19
CA GLN A 159 -10.06 -9.18 -14.70
C GLN A 159 -10.43 -10.15 -13.57
N TYR A 160 -9.80 -9.98 -12.40
CA TYR A 160 -9.96 -10.84 -11.24
C TYR A 160 -10.95 -10.28 -10.20
N LYS A 161 -11.69 -9.22 -10.55
CA LYS A 161 -12.58 -8.55 -9.59
C LYS A 161 -13.59 -9.49 -8.97
N THR A 162 -14.06 -10.52 -9.66
CA THR A 162 -15.05 -11.47 -9.12
C THR A 162 -14.47 -12.46 -8.11
N CYS A 163 -13.14 -12.59 -8.00
CA CYS A 163 -12.52 -13.48 -7.03
C CYS A 163 -12.81 -13.03 -5.60
N GLY A 164 -13.41 -13.90 -4.79
CA GLY A 164 -13.70 -13.63 -3.39
C GLY A 164 -14.46 -14.77 -2.72
N LEU A 165 -14.64 -14.66 -1.40
CA LEU A 165 -15.49 -15.56 -0.59
C LEU A 165 -16.33 -14.70 0.37
N PRO A 166 -17.39 -14.01 -0.11
CA PRO A 166 -18.15 -13.06 0.70
C PRO A 166 -18.78 -13.67 1.96
N ASP A 167 -19.23 -14.92 1.91
CA ASP A 167 -19.77 -15.66 3.07
C ASP A 167 -18.72 -15.86 4.19
N HIS A 168 -17.44 -15.76 3.83
CA HIS A 168 -16.30 -15.82 4.74
C HIS A 168 -15.67 -14.44 4.99
N ARG A 169 -16.35 -13.35 4.60
CA ARG A 169 -15.86 -11.96 4.67
C ARG A 169 -14.53 -11.77 3.94
N ILE A 170 -14.37 -12.44 2.80
CA ILE A 170 -13.26 -12.22 1.86
C ILE A 170 -13.83 -11.51 0.64
N TYR A 171 -13.47 -10.26 0.48
CA TYR A 171 -13.92 -9.39 -0.61
C TYR A 171 -12.76 -9.07 -1.55
N ASN A 172 -13.04 -8.39 -2.66
CA ASN A 172 -12.03 -7.90 -3.58
C ASN A 172 -12.27 -6.42 -3.87
N VAL A 173 -11.29 -5.57 -3.61
CA VAL A 173 -11.44 -4.11 -3.74
C VAL A 173 -11.78 -3.68 -5.17
N ALA A 174 -11.41 -4.48 -6.17
CA ALA A 174 -11.71 -4.22 -7.58
C ALA A 174 -13.19 -4.45 -7.96
N GLN A 175 -14.03 -4.99 -7.06
CA GLN A 175 -15.48 -5.08 -7.25
C GLN A 175 -16.19 -3.74 -7.06
N TYR A 176 -15.54 -2.82 -6.35
CA TYR A 176 -16.13 -1.56 -5.93
C TYR A 176 -15.73 -0.42 -6.86
N LYS A 177 -16.17 0.79 -6.54
CA LYS A 177 -15.84 1.98 -7.34
C LYS A 177 -14.32 2.07 -7.57
N ALA A 178 -13.96 2.15 -8.85
CA ALA A 178 -12.60 2.36 -9.32
C ALA A 178 -12.49 3.73 -10.02
N PHE A 179 -11.25 4.19 -10.17
CA PHE A 179 -10.89 5.43 -10.83
C PHE A 179 -9.85 5.14 -11.90
N GLU A 180 -9.67 6.05 -12.85
CA GLU A 180 -8.67 5.89 -13.91
C GLU A 180 -8.04 7.25 -14.23
N VAL A 181 -6.73 7.22 -14.45
CA VAL A 181 -5.96 8.38 -14.93
C VAL A 181 -4.90 7.90 -15.93
N ASP A 182 -4.63 8.75 -16.92
CA ASP A 182 -3.46 8.62 -17.77
C ASP A 182 -2.41 9.63 -17.33
N ILE A 183 -1.16 9.19 -17.22
CA ILE A 183 -0.04 10.03 -16.84
C ILE A 183 0.99 9.98 -17.96
N ASP A 184 1.28 11.14 -18.54
CA ASP A 184 2.44 11.36 -19.40
C ASP A 184 3.58 11.92 -18.54
N PHE A 185 4.61 11.11 -18.32
CA PHE A 185 5.75 11.45 -17.47
C PHE A 185 6.77 12.36 -18.18
N ARG A 186 6.60 12.64 -19.47
CA ARG A 186 7.38 13.64 -20.21
C ARG A 186 6.73 15.02 -20.19
N GLN A 187 5.51 15.15 -19.65
CA GLN A 187 4.77 16.39 -19.52
C GLN A 187 4.61 16.81 -18.04
N PRO A 188 4.27 18.08 -17.76
CA PRO A 188 3.92 18.51 -16.40
C PRO A 188 2.75 17.71 -15.82
N THR A 189 2.97 17.07 -14.67
CA THR A 189 1.97 16.16 -14.04
C THR A 189 1.03 16.85 -13.05
N ALA A 190 0.99 18.19 -13.00
CA ALA A 190 0.24 18.94 -12.00
C ALA A 190 -1.28 18.72 -12.11
N GLU A 191 -1.82 18.77 -13.33
CA GLU A 191 -3.26 18.62 -13.57
C GLU A 191 -3.76 17.21 -13.22
N VAL A 192 -3.00 16.17 -13.59
CA VAL A 192 -3.36 14.80 -13.24
C VAL A 192 -3.23 14.54 -11.75
N HIS A 193 -2.24 15.14 -11.07
CA HIS A 193 -2.12 15.07 -9.61
C HIS A 193 -3.31 15.71 -8.90
N GLU A 194 -3.75 16.89 -9.35
CA GLU A 194 -4.95 17.55 -8.85
C GLU A 194 -6.20 16.68 -9.05
N ARG A 195 -6.33 16.06 -10.23
CA ARG A 195 -7.42 15.10 -10.50
C ARG A 195 -7.40 13.91 -9.53
N MET A 196 -6.23 13.33 -9.27
CA MET A 196 -6.10 12.23 -8.30
C MET A 196 -6.46 12.67 -6.88
N ASN A 197 -6.14 13.91 -6.50
CA ASN A 197 -6.53 14.48 -5.20
C ASN A 197 -8.04 14.69 -5.09
N GLN A 198 -8.72 15.11 -6.15
CA GLN A 198 -10.18 15.18 -6.19
C GLN A 198 -10.83 13.81 -5.99
N TYR A 199 -10.34 12.78 -6.67
CA TYR A 199 -10.81 11.40 -6.46
C TYR A 199 -10.53 10.89 -5.04
N THR A 200 -9.36 11.23 -4.49
CA THR A 200 -9.00 10.87 -3.12
C THR A 200 -9.92 11.55 -2.11
N THR A 201 -10.28 12.80 -2.35
CA THR A 201 -11.24 13.56 -1.55
C THR A 201 -12.62 12.90 -1.59
N GLU A 202 -13.06 12.42 -2.76
CA GLU A 202 -14.32 11.69 -2.87
C GLU A 202 -14.34 10.44 -1.97
N VAL A 203 -13.28 9.63 -2.00
CA VAL A 203 -13.14 8.44 -1.15
C VAL A 203 -13.03 8.82 0.33
N TYR A 204 -12.33 9.90 0.63
CA TYR A 204 -12.15 10.42 1.97
C TYR A 204 -13.47 10.90 2.57
N ASP A 205 -14.34 11.56 1.81
CA ASP A 205 -15.63 12.03 2.30
C ASP A 205 -16.62 10.87 2.47
N LYS A 206 -16.60 9.92 1.52
CA LYS A 206 -17.47 8.74 1.55
C LYS A 206 -16.76 7.53 0.97
N CYS A 207 -16.35 6.60 1.84
CA CYS A 207 -15.72 5.35 1.44
C CYS A 207 -16.68 4.51 0.57
N PRO A 208 -16.36 4.26 -0.71
CA PRO A 208 -17.28 3.53 -1.57
C PRO A 208 -17.31 2.03 -1.27
N PHE A 209 -16.29 1.49 -0.59
CA PHE A 209 -16.31 0.11 -0.09
C PHE A 209 -17.35 -0.04 1.03
N SER A 210 -17.27 0.76 2.09
CA SER A 210 -18.19 0.64 3.23
C SER A 210 -19.64 0.94 2.82
N ALA A 211 -19.85 1.85 1.86
CA ALA A 211 -21.16 2.25 1.41
C ALA A 211 -21.97 1.12 0.72
N THR A 212 -21.34 0.00 0.37
CA THR A 212 -22.04 -1.20 -0.15
C THR A 212 -22.62 -2.10 0.93
N PHE A 213 -22.24 -1.90 2.18
CA PHE A 213 -22.73 -2.64 3.33
C PHE A 213 -23.76 -1.82 4.10
N VAL A 214 -24.57 -2.50 4.92
CA VAL A 214 -25.58 -1.86 5.77
C VAL A 214 -25.28 -2.04 7.25
N ASP A 215 -25.68 -1.06 8.06
CA ASP A 215 -25.61 -1.11 9.52
C ASP A 215 -26.75 -1.95 10.12
N GLY A 216 -26.80 -2.05 11.46
CA GLY A 216 -27.86 -2.77 12.17
C GLY A 216 -29.27 -2.18 12.00
N ARG A 217 -29.41 -1.01 11.37
CA ARG A 217 -30.68 -0.36 11.03
C ARG A 217 -31.02 -0.52 9.53
N GLY A 218 -30.21 -1.26 8.79
CA GLY A 218 -30.38 -1.45 7.34
C GLY A 218 -29.97 -0.22 6.51
N GLN A 219 -29.23 0.74 7.08
CA GLN A 219 -28.76 1.93 6.36
C GLN A 219 -27.35 1.72 5.81
N PRO A 220 -27.02 2.23 4.61
CA PRO A 220 -25.67 2.14 4.07
C PRO A 220 -24.61 2.69 5.03
N ILE A 221 -23.52 1.95 5.23
CA ILE A 221 -22.42 2.40 6.10
C ILE A 221 -21.66 3.52 5.40
N SER A 222 -21.95 4.75 5.82
CA SER A 222 -21.32 5.97 5.31
C SER A 222 -20.27 6.49 6.27
N GLY A 223 -19.25 7.14 5.72
CA GLY A 223 -18.20 7.81 6.47
C GLY A 223 -16.89 7.77 5.70
N ARG A 224 -15.80 8.17 6.38
CA ARG A 224 -14.53 8.44 5.72
C ARG A 224 -13.79 7.19 5.25
N GLY A 225 -13.14 7.30 4.10
CA GLY A 225 -12.12 6.36 3.60
C GLY A 225 -10.70 6.88 3.80
N GLU A 226 -9.69 6.05 3.54
CA GLU A 226 -8.28 6.46 3.68
C GLU A 226 -7.75 7.20 2.44
N GLY A 227 -8.02 6.65 1.25
CA GLY A 227 -7.49 7.16 -0.01
C GLY A 227 -7.59 6.15 -1.14
N ILE A 228 -6.66 6.23 -2.09
CA ILE A 228 -6.64 5.41 -3.31
C ILE A 228 -5.25 4.79 -3.50
N VAL A 229 -5.21 3.53 -3.92
CA VAL A 229 -4.03 2.88 -4.49
C VAL A 229 -4.18 2.84 -6.01
N TRP A 230 -3.20 3.39 -6.70
CA TRP A 230 -3.13 3.47 -8.16
C TRP A 230 -2.17 2.41 -8.67
N THR A 231 -2.65 1.48 -9.48
CA THR A 231 -1.84 0.41 -10.07
C THR A 231 -1.80 0.59 -11.58
N MET A 232 -0.60 0.56 -12.16
CA MET A 232 -0.42 0.59 -13.61
C MET A 232 -1.09 -0.64 -14.23
N VAL A 233 -1.84 -0.43 -15.30
CA VAL A 233 -2.44 -1.50 -16.08
C VAL A 233 -1.93 -1.46 -17.49
N ARG A 234 -2.12 -2.56 -18.23
CA ARG A 234 -1.86 -2.55 -19.67
C ARG A 234 -2.73 -1.46 -20.32
N SER A 235 -2.07 -0.59 -21.09
CA SER A 235 -2.62 0.66 -21.61
C SER A 235 -2.50 0.68 -23.14
N PRO A 236 -3.37 1.41 -23.87
CA PRO A 236 -3.20 1.61 -25.31
C PRO A 236 -1.99 2.50 -25.66
N PHE A 237 -1.38 3.18 -24.69
CA PHE A 237 -0.18 4.00 -24.87
C PHE A 237 1.13 3.21 -24.71
N MET A 238 1.05 1.87 -24.71
CA MET A 238 2.25 1.04 -24.76
C MET A 238 2.91 1.27 -26.12
N ASP A 239 3.96 2.09 -26.14
CA ASP A 239 4.74 2.37 -27.35
C ASP A 239 5.30 1.04 -27.86
N GLU A 240 4.89 0.61 -29.05
CA GLU A 240 5.46 -0.57 -29.73
C GLU A 240 6.91 -0.30 -30.20
N ASP A 241 7.35 0.96 -30.16
CA ASP A 241 8.68 1.42 -30.55
C ASP A 241 9.53 1.78 -29.31
N GLU A 242 10.80 1.34 -29.29
CA GLU A 242 11.87 1.63 -28.31
C GLU A 242 12.02 0.72 -27.06
N ASP A 243 11.74 -0.58 -27.12
CA ASP A 243 12.03 -1.53 -26.01
C ASP A 243 11.39 -1.13 -24.65
N ARG A 244 10.33 -0.32 -24.68
CA ARG A 244 9.55 0.09 -23.51
C ARG A 244 8.37 -0.87 -23.35
N GLU A 245 8.27 -1.54 -22.21
CA GLU A 245 7.24 -2.57 -22.03
C GLU A 245 6.61 -2.51 -20.64
N PHE A 246 5.35 -2.93 -20.56
CA PHE A 246 4.72 -3.30 -19.30
C PHE A 246 5.39 -4.54 -18.72
N ASP A 247 6.25 -4.35 -17.72
CA ASP A 247 6.82 -5.46 -16.96
C ASP A 247 5.91 -5.84 -15.79
N ASP A 248 5.08 -6.86 -16.00
CA ASP A 248 4.18 -7.41 -14.98
C ASP A 248 4.90 -8.23 -13.90
N THR A 249 6.21 -8.45 -14.00
CA THR A 249 6.99 -9.05 -12.91
C THR A 249 7.22 -8.07 -11.76
N PHE A 250 7.01 -6.77 -12.01
CA PHE A 250 7.09 -5.72 -11.03
C PHE A 250 5.72 -5.06 -10.77
N LEU A 251 5.43 -4.74 -9.51
CA LEU A 251 4.19 -4.08 -9.14
C LEU A 251 4.35 -2.56 -9.19
N CYS A 252 4.05 -1.97 -10.35
CA CYS A 252 4.06 -0.53 -10.53
C CYS A 252 2.82 0.11 -9.90
N ASN A 253 2.92 0.55 -8.64
CA ASN A 253 1.84 1.22 -7.93
C ASN A 253 2.29 2.38 -7.04
N PHE A 254 1.35 3.26 -6.72
CA PHE A 254 1.52 4.33 -5.74
C PHE A 254 0.20 4.60 -5.01
N LYS A 255 0.23 5.45 -3.97
CA LYS A 255 -0.94 5.81 -3.17
C LYS A 255 -1.14 7.31 -3.10
N THR A 256 -2.41 7.72 -3.03
CA THR A 256 -2.85 9.05 -2.60
C THR A 256 -3.73 8.88 -1.36
N LYS A 257 -3.58 9.75 -0.38
CA LYS A 257 -4.30 9.67 0.91
C LYS A 257 -5.01 10.98 1.19
N GLY A 258 -6.17 10.92 1.85
CA GLY A 258 -6.84 12.13 2.36
C GLY A 258 -5.95 12.84 3.37
N GLU A 259 -6.13 14.16 3.51
CA GLU A 259 -5.25 15.05 4.31
C GLU A 259 -5.00 14.53 5.74
N GLN A 260 -6.03 13.98 6.41
CA GLN A 260 -5.92 13.43 7.77
C GLN A 260 -5.19 12.08 7.89
N PHE A 261 -5.03 11.36 6.78
CA PHE A 261 -4.28 10.10 6.72
C PHE A 261 -2.86 10.29 6.18
N SER A 262 -2.51 11.53 5.81
CA SER A 262 -1.11 11.91 5.60
C SER A 262 -0.33 11.72 6.89
N ALA A 263 0.92 11.27 6.79
CA ALA A 263 1.80 11.24 7.95
C ALA A 263 2.10 12.65 8.50
N THR A 264 1.93 13.68 7.66
CA THR A 264 2.04 15.11 8.01
C THR A 264 0.71 15.74 8.44
N ALA A 265 -0.35 14.95 8.62
CA ALA A 265 -1.62 15.45 9.13
C ALA A 265 -1.42 16.15 10.49
N ASN A 266 -1.99 17.35 10.64
CA ASN A 266 -1.83 18.23 11.80
C ASN A 266 -0.45 18.90 11.95
N ALA A 267 0.41 18.87 10.92
CA ALA A 267 1.58 19.75 10.87
C ALA A 267 1.15 21.24 10.83
N PRO A 268 1.95 22.18 11.37
CA PRO A 268 1.67 23.60 11.24
C PRO A 268 1.52 24.00 9.76
N LYS A 269 0.41 24.67 9.41
CA LYS A 269 0.10 25.06 8.01
C LYS A 269 1.03 26.14 7.44
N GLU A 270 1.81 26.79 8.28
CA GLU A 270 2.85 27.74 7.86
C GLU A 270 4.17 27.36 8.55
N PRO A 271 5.23 27.04 7.80
CA PRO A 271 6.56 26.90 8.37
C PRO A 271 6.99 28.27 8.92
N LYS A 272 7.41 28.31 10.19
CA LYS A 272 8.01 29.53 10.77
C LYS A 272 9.28 29.86 9.98
N VAL A 273 9.26 31.00 9.28
CA VAL A 273 10.44 31.53 8.60
C VAL A 273 11.36 32.16 9.63
N LEU A 274 12.47 31.49 9.92
CA LEU A 274 13.67 32.05 10.53
C LEU A 274 14.89 31.49 9.77
N ASN A 275 15.99 32.26 9.71
CA ASN A 275 17.25 31.92 9.02
C ASN A 275 18.42 32.12 10.03
N PRO A 276 19.38 31.16 10.20
CA PRO A 276 20.45 30.80 9.25
C PRO A 276 20.53 29.31 8.82
N VAL A 277 21.30 29.10 7.74
CA VAL A 277 21.01 28.36 6.50
C VAL A 277 20.92 26.81 6.51
N LEU A 278 21.18 26.09 7.61
CA LEU A 278 21.03 24.61 7.64
C LEU A 278 20.24 24.10 8.85
N ALA A 279 20.51 24.64 10.04
CA ALA A 279 19.74 24.32 11.24
C ALA A 279 18.25 24.65 11.03
N ASP A 280 17.95 25.74 10.34
CA ASP A 280 16.57 26.16 10.11
C ASP A 280 15.86 25.34 9.04
N ALA A 281 16.57 24.83 8.04
CA ALA A 281 16.01 23.89 7.05
C ALA A 281 15.69 22.53 7.70
N VAL A 282 16.58 22.04 8.58
CA VAL A 282 16.34 20.82 9.37
C VAL A 282 15.12 21.01 10.27
N VAL A 283 15.02 22.14 10.99
CA VAL A 283 13.86 22.43 11.86
C VAL A 283 12.57 22.51 11.04
N GLN A 284 12.57 23.20 9.89
CA GLN A 284 11.41 23.26 9.01
C GLN A 284 10.99 21.87 8.50
N PHE A 285 11.95 21.05 8.10
CA PHE A 285 11.67 19.67 7.67
C PHE A 285 11.07 18.84 8.80
N VAL A 286 11.67 18.90 10.00
CA VAL A 286 11.19 18.17 11.18
C VAL A 286 9.78 18.61 11.58
N ASP A 287 9.50 19.91 11.62
CA ASP A 287 8.18 20.47 11.97
C ASP A 287 7.09 20.05 10.96
N TYR A 288 7.45 19.95 9.68
CA TYR A 288 6.57 19.45 8.63
C TYR A 288 6.37 17.92 8.74
N ALA A 289 7.46 17.17 8.91
CA ALA A 289 7.47 15.73 8.73
C ALA A 289 7.02 14.94 9.97
N LEU A 290 7.34 15.42 11.18
CA LEU A 290 7.02 14.76 12.46
C LEU A 290 5.70 15.25 13.08
N ALA A 291 4.61 15.15 12.33
CA ALA A 291 3.29 15.41 12.89
C ALA A 291 2.82 14.29 13.83
N GLU A 292 1.86 14.61 14.72
CA GLU A 292 1.32 13.67 15.72
C GLU A 292 0.87 12.34 15.09
N ARG A 293 0.25 12.39 13.90
CA ARG A 293 -0.19 11.19 13.18
C ARG A 293 0.95 10.22 12.89
N ARG A 294 2.16 10.69 12.56
CA ARG A 294 3.31 9.80 12.32
C ARG A 294 3.75 9.10 13.60
N LEU A 295 3.71 9.81 14.73
CA LEU A 295 4.00 9.23 16.04
C LEU A 295 2.99 8.13 16.39
N GLU A 296 1.70 8.32 16.10
CA GLU A 296 0.68 7.29 16.26
C GLU A 296 0.95 6.06 15.39
N GLN A 297 1.35 6.25 14.12
CA GLN A 297 1.71 5.13 13.23
C GLN A 297 2.89 4.32 13.77
N GLY A 298 3.87 4.98 14.39
CA GLY A 298 4.99 4.29 15.02
C GLY A 298 4.58 3.45 16.23
N ILE A 299 3.57 3.90 16.99
CA ILE A 299 2.99 3.11 18.07
C ILE A 299 2.27 1.89 17.48
N GLU A 300 1.40 2.08 16.48
CA GLU A 300 0.67 1.01 15.80
C GLU A 300 1.62 -0.08 15.26
N TYR A 301 2.75 0.33 14.66
CA TYR A 301 3.78 -0.59 14.17
C TYR A 301 4.39 -1.44 15.31
N LEU A 302 4.77 -0.80 16.42
CA LEU A 302 5.37 -1.49 17.54
C LEU A 302 4.40 -2.44 18.24
N GLU A 303 3.12 -2.09 18.33
CA GLU A 303 2.09 -3.00 18.82
C GLU A 303 2.00 -4.26 17.95
N GLY A 304 2.12 -4.12 16.63
CA GLY A 304 2.24 -5.24 15.69
C GLY A 304 3.47 -6.11 15.94
N GLU A 305 4.64 -5.51 16.17
CA GLU A 305 5.87 -6.25 16.49
C GLU A 305 5.80 -6.96 17.86
N GLN A 306 5.15 -6.36 18.87
CA GLN A 306 4.91 -7.05 20.14
C GLN A 306 3.97 -8.26 19.95
N ALA A 307 2.93 -8.11 19.14
CA ALA A 307 2.02 -9.22 18.80
C ALA A 307 2.77 -10.37 18.09
N ARG A 308 3.70 -10.07 17.19
CA ARG A 308 4.60 -11.07 16.57
C ARG A 308 5.39 -11.89 17.59
N GLU A 309 5.86 -11.24 18.66
CA GLU A 309 6.59 -11.91 19.74
C GLU A 309 5.66 -12.61 20.75
N GLY A 310 4.33 -12.54 20.58
CA GLY A 310 3.34 -13.05 21.52
C GLY A 310 3.34 -12.29 22.85
N LYS A 311 3.85 -11.05 22.85
CA LYS A 311 3.94 -10.20 24.03
C LYS A 311 2.64 -9.40 24.20
N PRO A 312 2.25 -9.09 25.44
CA PRO A 312 1.09 -8.23 25.68
C PRO A 312 1.27 -6.87 25.00
N ILE A 313 0.22 -6.42 24.32
CA ILE A 313 0.12 -5.05 23.81
C ILE A 313 -0.13 -4.14 25.02
N ALA A 314 0.95 -3.75 25.70
CA ALA A 314 0.90 -3.03 26.96
C ALA A 314 1.37 -1.59 26.79
N GLY A 315 0.65 -0.81 25.98
CA GLY A 315 0.80 0.65 25.87
C GLY A 315 2.24 1.17 25.90
N PHE A 316 2.47 2.30 26.59
CA PHE A 316 3.79 2.90 26.73
C PHE A 316 4.75 1.98 27.50
N ASN A 317 5.73 1.42 26.79
CA ASN A 317 6.83 0.66 27.37
C ASN A 317 8.15 1.37 27.05
N ILE A 318 8.80 1.91 28.08
CA ILE A 318 10.06 2.66 27.93
C ILE A 318 11.20 1.86 27.28
N LYS A 319 11.12 0.52 27.32
CA LYS A 319 12.09 -0.35 26.63
C LYS A 319 11.95 -0.32 25.11
N LEU A 320 10.80 0.11 24.59
CA LEU A 320 10.51 0.22 23.16
C LEU A 320 10.83 1.60 22.59
N THR A 321 11.21 2.59 23.43
CA THR A 321 11.52 3.95 22.97
C THR A 321 12.59 3.97 21.88
N GLY A 322 13.65 3.17 22.01
CA GLY A 322 14.70 3.10 20.97
C GLY A 322 14.18 2.55 19.63
N ALA A 323 13.33 1.52 19.69
CA ALA A 323 12.70 0.95 18.49
C ALA A 323 11.68 1.92 17.86
N PHE A 324 10.95 2.66 18.69
CA PHE A 324 10.02 3.70 18.26
C PHE A 324 10.74 4.81 17.49
N MET A 325 11.78 5.40 18.10
CA MET A 325 12.56 6.47 17.48
C MET A 325 13.16 6.00 16.16
N LYS A 326 13.74 4.80 16.12
CA LYS A 326 14.29 4.22 14.90
C LYS A 326 13.23 4.14 13.79
N TRP A 327 12.05 3.58 14.10
CA TRP A 327 10.98 3.45 13.12
C TRP A 327 10.48 4.80 12.61
N VAL A 328 10.25 5.77 13.51
CA VAL A 328 9.76 7.10 13.14
C VAL A 328 10.76 7.81 12.24
N THR A 329 12.06 7.75 12.55
CA THR A 329 13.11 8.33 11.71
C THR A 329 13.15 7.66 10.33
N GLU A 330 13.15 6.33 10.27
CA GLU A 330 13.18 5.59 9.00
C GLU A 330 11.94 5.85 8.14
N ASP A 331 10.75 5.87 8.73
CA ASP A 331 9.49 6.17 8.05
C ASP A 331 9.42 7.62 7.56
N THR A 332 9.92 8.56 8.37
CA THR A 332 10.03 9.99 8.01
C THR A 332 10.87 10.18 6.76
N ILE A 333 12.10 9.67 6.77
CA ILE A 333 13.03 9.78 5.64
C ILE A 333 12.44 9.08 4.42
N LYS A 334 11.78 7.94 4.61
CA LYS A 334 11.19 7.18 3.51
C LYS A 334 10.03 7.92 2.84
N GLU A 335 9.05 8.39 3.60
CA GLU A 335 7.83 8.99 3.04
C GLU A 335 8.06 10.44 2.60
N GLU A 336 8.90 11.22 3.30
CA GLU A 336 9.14 12.65 3.02
C GLU A 336 10.48 12.96 2.34
N ARG A 337 11.13 11.96 1.72
CA ARG A 337 12.41 12.10 1.01
C ARG A 337 12.43 13.31 0.08
N ASN A 338 11.41 13.46 -0.75
CA ASN A 338 11.34 14.55 -1.72
C ASN A 338 11.29 15.93 -1.05
N GLU A 339 10.57 16.07 0.06
CA GLU A 339 10.51 17.34 0.78
C GLU A 339 11.83 17.64 1.49
N MET A 340 12.48 16.62 2.06
CA MET A 340 13.82 16.70 2.63
C MET A 340 14.83 17.21 1.59
N GLU A 341 14.82 16.62 0.39
CA GLU A 341 15.69 17.01 -0.73
C GLU A 341 15.36 18.41 -1.25
N ARG A 342 14.07 18.77 -1.35
CA ARG A 342 13.60 20.11 -1.77
C ARG A 342 14.09 21.20 -0.82
N LEU A 343 14.12 20.93 0.48
CA LEU A 343 14.63 21.83 1.52
C LEU A 343 16.16 21.83 1.62
N GLY A 344 16.85 20.94 0.88
CA GLY A 344 18.30 20.82 0.91
C GLY A 344 18.84 20.20 2.20
N VAL A 345 18.04 19.40 2.90
CA VAL A 345 18.42 18.76 4.17
C VAL A 345 19.14 17.44 3.88
N PRO A 346 20.41 17.27 4.29
CA PRO A 346 21.10 15.99 4.15
C PRO A 346 20.48 14.94 5.08
N GLU A 347 20.33 13.70 4.62
CA GLU A 347 19.71 12.61 5.40
C GLU A 347 20.36 12.40 6.77
N LYS A 348 21.69 12.55 6.85
CA LYS A 348 22.45 12.44 8.12
C LYS A 348 22.05 13.50 9.16
N ASP A 349 21.58 14.66 8.69
CA ASP A 349 21.21 15.81 9.53
C ASP A 349 19.71 15.77 9.87
N ALA A 350 18.91 15.00 9.12
CA ALA A 350 17.50 14.70 9.41
C ALA A 350 17.33 13.54 10.43
N LYS A 351 18.33 12.66 10.57
CA LYS A 351 18.36 11.54 11.53
C LYS A 351 18.74 12.00 12.92
#